data_AF-A0A6F9C7V3-F1
#
_entry.id   AF-A0A6F9C7V3-F1
#
_cell.length_a   1.000
_cell.length_b   1.000
_cell.length_c   1.000
_cell.angle_alpha   90.00
_cell.angle_beta   90.00
_cell.angle_gamma   90.00
#
_symmetry.space_group_name_H-M   'P 1'
#
loop_
_entity.id
_entity.type
_entity.pdbx_description
1 polymer ?
#
loop_
_entity_poly.entity_id
_entity_poly.type
_entity_poly.pdbx_seq_one_letter_code
_entity_poly.pdbx_strand_id
1 'polypeptide(L)'
;MLPLKEKDRPIVKKLLEAGCCARCVLRFCCLGVQSAYRQSYEDTAKALCAFISDSENNESQDAAVLEQHTEDPPSKKRKMDAAETYVQSEGDSAVVPTVMEEGDAKPADSDVCVACLGVLQELCDKAYAIKISEVVKAENYQFDTMVLSVSLPAQLSVREDDVIQVKEAFKWTMQGLVSKELGGVPVVTKISRQTEQFEVGVGFTHPETDSDCHFLAGICSDCFRPTKNKQNIFTRMAVVKALEKVSDEKFLK
;
A
#
# COMPACT_ATOMS: atom_id res chain seq x y z
N MET A 1 13.85 12.52 -4.31
CA MET A 1 12.41 12.79 -4.57
C MET A 1 11.84 11.69 -5.43
N LEU A 2 10.59 11.30 -5.19
CA LEU A 2 9.90 10.30 -6.01
C LEU A 2 9.55 10.94 -7.38
N PRO A 3 9.80 10.25 -8.52
CA PRO A 3 9.47 10.78 -9.85
C PRO A 3 7.97 10.71 -10.18
N LEU A 4 7.12 11.17 -9.26
CA LEU A 4 5.67 11.30 -9.44
C LEU A 4 5.35 12.62 -10.15
N LYS A 5 4.25 12.63 -10.91
CA LYS A 5 3.75 13.80 -11.65
C LYS A 5 2.53 14.36 -10.94
N GLU A 6 2.23 15.65 -11.15
CA GLU A 6 1.04 16.29 -10.57
C GLU A 6 -0.27 15.56 -10.85
N LYS A 7 -0.41 14.97 -12.04
CA LYS A 7 -1.58 14.14 -12.38
C LYS A 7 -1.78 12.91 -11.49
N ASP A 8 -0.71 12.44 -10.82
CA ASP A 8 -0.73 11.27 -9.95
C ASP A 8 -1.21 11.62 -8.53
N ARG A 9 -1.17 12.91 -8.15
CA ARG A 9 -1.56 13.42 -6.82
C ARG A 9 -2.94 12.96 -6.34
N PRO A 10 -4.05 13.11 -7.11
CA PRO A 10 -5.35 12.64 -6.66
C PRO A 10 -5.39 11.11 -6.46
N ILE A 11 -4.64 10.36 -7.27
CA ILE A 11 -4.53 8.90 -7.15
C ILE A 11 -3.78 8.54 -5.87
N VAL A 12 -2.64 9.19 -5.60
CA VAL A 12 -1.84 9.01 -4.38
C VAL A 12 -2.68 9.25 -3.13
N LYS A 13 -3.40 10.39 -3.08
CA LYS A 13 -4.29 10.72 -1.96
C LYS A 13 -5.36 9.64 -1.76
N LYS A 14 -6.06 9.26 -2.82
CA LYS A 14 -7.15 8.28 -2.73
C LYS A 14 -6.70 6.89 -2.30
N LEU A 15 -5.54 6.45 -2.78
CA LEU A 15 -4.99 5.14 -2.43
C LEU A 15 -4.54 5.09 -0.96
N LEU A 16 -3.90 6.15 -0.45
CA LEU A 16 -3.53 6.24 0.96
C LEU A 16 -4.77 6.23 1.86
N GLU A 17 -5.80 7.02 1.53
CA GLU A 17 -7.09 7.01 2.23
C GLU A 17 -7.77 5.63 2.20
N ALA A 18 -7.58 4.86 1.12
CA ALA A 18 -8.11 3.50 0.99
C ALA A 18 -7.27 2.44 1.75
N GLY A 19 -6.19 2.83 2.45
CA GLY A 19 -5.34 1.91 3.20
C GLY A 19 -4.26 1.22 2.37
N CYS A 20 -3.88 1.78 1.21
CA CYS A 20 -2.71 1.28 0.47
C CYS A 20 -1.41 1.76 1.11
N CYS A 21 -0.46 0.85 1.28
CA CYS A 21 0.87 1.21 1.73
C CYS A 21 1.66 1.98 0.66
N ALA A 22 2.70 2.70 1.09
CA ALA A 22 3.49 3.59 0.24
C ALA A 22 4.03 2.91 -1.04
N ARG A 23 4.53 1.67 -0.94
CA ARG A 23 5.01 0.93 -2.12
C ARG A 23 3.90 0.47 -3.06
N CYS A 24 2.70 0.19 -2.55
CA CYS A 24 1.54 -0.09 -3.40
C CYS A 24 1.08 1.16 -4.15
N VAL A 25 1.14 2.33 -3.51
CA VAL A 25 0.89 3.60 -4.20
C VAL A 25 1.83 3.78 -5.40
N LEU A 26 3.14 3.51 -5.24
CA LEU A 26 4.08 3.56 -6.36
C LEU A 26 3.70 2.61 -7.50
N ARG A 27 3.20 1.41 -7.18
CA ARG A 27 2.75 0.42 -8.16
C ARG A 27 1.56 0.91 -8.96
N PHE A 28 0.54 1.43 -8.27
CA PHE A 28 -0.68 1.94 -8.90
C PHE A 28 -0.44 3.24 -9.67
N CYS A 29 0.58 4.02 -9.31
CA CYS A 29 1.06 5.14 -10.12
C CYS A 29 1.98 4.68 -11.30
N CYS A 30 2.10 3.37 -11.53
CA CYS A 30 2.91 2.78 -12.60
C CYS A 30 4.38 3.22 -12.58
N LEU A 31 4.94 3.46 -11.39
CA LEU A 31 6.30 3.96 -11.25
C LEU A 31 7.29 2.80 -11.48
N GLY A 32 7.82 2.64 -12.70
CA GLY A 32 8.73 1.55 -13.07
C GLY A 32 10.18 1.69 -12.60
N VAL A 33 10.47 2.63 -11.69
CA VAL A 33 11.82 2.96 -11.25
C VAL A 33 12.18 2.12 -10.02
N GLN A 34 12.97 1.05 -10.20
CA GLN A 34 13.31 0.11 -9.12
C GLN A 34 13.93 0.78 -7.89
N SER A 35 14.73 1.83 -8.07
CA SER A 35 15.36 2.55 -6.95
C SER A 35 14.34 3.24 -6.04
N ALA A 36 13.14 3.57 -6.54
CA ALA A 36 12.06 4.11 -5.70
C ALA A 36 11.57 3.07 -4.67
N TYR A 37 11.52 1.79 -5.04
CA TYR A 37 11.06 0.71 -4.15
C TYR A 37 12.11 0.23 -3.14
N ARG A 38 13.38 0.54 -3.40
CA ARG A 38 14.52 0.20 -2.52
C ARG A 38 14.71 1.20 -1.38
N GLN A 39 13.97 2.31 -1.37
CA GLN A 39 13.93 3.22 -0.23
C GLN A 39 13.30 2.53 0.97
N SER A 40 13.59 3.05 2.17
CA SER A 40 12.91 2.61 3.39
C SER A 40 11.40 2.85 3.27
N TYR A 41 10.63 2.09 4.04
CA TYR A 41 9.18 2.26 4.05
C TYR A 41 8.81 3.68 4.52
N GLU A 42 9.49 4.15 5.57
CA GLU A 42 9.29 5.44 6.21
C GLU A 42 9.64 6.60 5.28
N ASP A 43 10.77 6.53 4.56
CA ASP A 43 11.17 7.59 3.63
C ASP A 43 10.21 7.68 2.45
N THR A 44 9.74 6.52 1.96
CA THR A 44 8.74 6.48 0.87
C THR A 44 7.42 7.08 1.35
N ALA A 45 6.95 6.70 2.54
CA ALA A 45 5.72 7.24 3.12
C ALA A 45 5.81 8.76 3.34
N LYS A 46 6.91 9.24 3.93
CA LYS A 46 7.16 10.68 4.11
C LYS A 46 7.18 11.43 2.79
N ALA A 47 7.83 10.88 1.77
CA ALA A 47 7.88 11.49 0.44
C ALA A 47 6.50 11.58 -0.22
N LEU A 48 5.63 10.59 -0.03
CA LEU A 48 4.25 10.64 -0.52
C LEU A 48 3.39 11.66 0.24
N CYS A 49 3.52 11.74 1.57
CA CYS A 49 2.82 12.73 2.37
C CYS A 49 3.23 14.16 1.97
N ALA A 50 4.54 14.42 1.90
CA ALA A 50 5.07 15.70 1.44
C ALA A 50 4.57 16.01 0.01
N PHE A 51 4.62 15.00 -0.88
CA PHE A 51 4.11 15.15 -2.23
C PHE A 51 2.66 15.61 -2.25
N ILE A 52 1.76 15.13 -1.37
CA ILE A 52 0.35 15.59 -1.31
C ILE A 52 0.21 16.99 -0.73
N SER A 53 0.93 17.30 0.35
CA SER A 53 0.82 18.58 1.08
C SER A 53 1.28 19.80 0.27
N ASP A 54 2.19 19.62 -0.69
CA ASP A 54 2.70 20.71 -1.55
C ASP A 54 1.60 21.42 -2.38
N SER A 55 0.40 20.85 -2.52
CA SER A 55 -0.74 21.48 -3.22
C SER A 55 -1.58 22.39 -2.31
N GLU A 56 -1.72 22.06 -1.03
CA GLU A 56 -2.60 22.79 -0.10
C GLU A 56 -2.04 24.18 0.23
N ASN A 57 -0.71 24.35 0.12
CA ASN A 57 -0.04 25.64 0.30
C ASN A 57 -0.12 26.56 -0.93
N ASN A 58 -0.51 26.05 -2.11
CA ASN A 58 -0.65 26.86 -3.33
C ASN A 58 -2.09 27.32 -3.59
N GLU A 59 -3.10 26.62 -3.08
CA GLU A 59 -4.51 27.05 -3.21
C GLU A 59 -4.89 28.19 -2.23
N SER A 60 -4.06 28.47 -1.22
CA SER A 60 -4.30 29.52 -0.22
C SER A 60 -3.72 30.90 -0.59
N GLN A 61 -3.08 31.05 -1.76
CA GLN A 61 -2.45 32.31 -2.18
C GLN A 61 -3.20 33.09 -3.26
N ASP A 62 -4.28 32.55 -3.84
CA ASP A 62 -5.04 33.22 -4.91
C ASP A 62 -6.28 34.01 -4.41
N ALA A 63 -6.46 34.11 -3.09
CA ALA A 63 -7.58 34.83 -2.46
C ALA A 63 -7.18 36.19 -1.84
N ALA A 64 -5.99 36.72 -2.15
CA ALA A 64 -5.52 37.99 -1.60
C ALA A 64 -4.78 38.86 -2.63
N VAL A 65 -5.53 39.50 -3.54
CA VAL A 65 -5.11 40.78 -4.14
C VAL A 65 -6.25 41.79 -4.00
N LEU A 66 -5.92 42.87 -3.28
CA LEU A 66 -6.75 44.00 -2.84
C LEU A 66 -7.48 44.76 -3.96
N GLU A 67 -8.79 44.95 -3.73
CA GLU A 67 -9.52 46.23 -3.60
C GLU A 67 -8.81 47.55 -4.02
N GLN A 68 -9.52 48.37 -4.83
CA GLN A 68 -9.86 49.77 -4.50
C GLN A 68 -10.74 50.43 -5.58
N HIS A 69 -11.95 50.90 -5.23
CA HIS A 69 -12.40 52.30 -5.43
C HIS A 69 -13.81 52.57 -4.80
N THR A 70 -13.77 53.20 -3.62
CA THR A 70 -14.56 54.39 -3.14
C THR A 70 -16.08 54.49 -3.39
N GLU A 71 -16.90 54.45 -2.32
CA GLU A 71 -17.55 55.61 -1.64
C GLU A 71 -18.63 55.15 -0.61
N ASP A 72 -18.86 55.98 0.43
CA ASP A 72 -19.46 55.67 1.76
C ASP A 72 -21.01 55.96 1.83
N PRO A 73 -21.73 55.92 2.99
CA PRO A 73 -22.93 55.11 3.26
C PRO A 73 -24.24 55.93 3.40
N PRO A 74 -25.41 55.33 3.74
CA PRO A 74 -25.85 55.42 5.15
C PRO A 74 -26.80 54.30 5.69
N SER A 75 -26.48 53.82 6.89
CA SER A 75 -27.33 53.60 8.08
C SER A 75 -28.84 53.31 7.94
N LYS A 76 -29.31 52.17 8.51
CA LYS A 76 -30.48 52.16 9.43
C LYS A 76 -30.66 50.85 10.24
N LYS A 77 -30.85 51.07 11.54
CA LYS A 77 -31.08 50.21 12.71
C LYS A 77 -32.27 49.24 12.66
N ARG A 78 -32.18 48.16 13.47
CA ARG A 78 -33.13 47.64 14.51
C ARG A 78 -32.53 46.29 15.02
N LYS A 79 -32.13 45.99 16.26
CA LYS A 79 -32.52 46.16 17.69
C LYS A 79 -33.68 45.27 18.22
N MET A 80 -33.32 44.52 19.30
CA MET A 80 -34.08 43.83 20.39
C MET A 80 -34.65 42.42 20.09
N ASP A 81 -34.19 41.35 20.76
CA ASP A 81 -34.32 40.90 22.19
C ASP A 81 -35.69 40.24 22.43
N ALA A 82 -35.94 39.21 23.24
CA ALA A 82 -35.20 38.23 24.07
C ALA A 82 -36.27 37.21 24.54
N ALA A 83 -35.90 36.00 25.00
CA ALA A 83 -36.61 35.29 26.08
C ALA A 83 -35.83 34.04 26.51
N GLU A 84 -35.32 34.10 27.74
CA GLU A 84 -34.78 32.98 28.51
C GLU A 84 -35.92 32.19 29.16
N THR A 85 -35.73 30.89 29.39
CA THR A 85 -36.30 30.21 30.56
C THR A 85 -35.30 29.15 31.03
N TYR A 86 -35.09 29.16 32.34
CA TYR A 86 -34.02 28.53 33.11
C TYR A 86 -34.65 27.47 34.01
N VAL A 87 -34.06 26.26 34.11
CA VAL A 87 -34.15 25.39 35.31
C VAL A 87 -32.85 24.56 35.42
N GLN A 88 -32.13 24.76 36.54
CA GLN A 88 -30.99 23.97 37.09
C GLN A 88 -31.52 22.71 37.82
N SER A 89 -30.80 21.64 38.17
CA SER A 89 -29.52 21.52 38.91
C SER A 89 -28.97 20.06 38.81
N GLU A 90 -27.65 19.84 38.65
CA GLU A 90 -26.64 19.40 39.66
C GLU A 90 -26.67 17.90 40.03
N GLY A 91 -25.59 17.13 40.21
CA GLY A 91 -24.11 17.27 40.20
C GLY A 91 -23.49 15.88 39.88
N ASP A 92 -22.20 15.61 39.75
CA ASP A 92 -20.96 16.05 40.42
C ASP A 92 -19.77 15.60 39.51
N SER A 93 -19.01 16.53 38.92
CA SER A 93 -17.67 17.03 39.31
C SER A 93 -16.47 16.08 39.12
N ALA A 94 -15.66 16.37 38.10
CA ALA A 94 -14.21 16.54 38.24
C ALA A 94 -13.68 17.35 37.05
N VAL A 95 -12.89 18.38 37.36
CA VAL A 95 -12.57 19.56 36.54
C VAL A 95 -11.10 19.48 36.10
N VAL A 96 -10.88 19.52 34.76
CA VAL A 96 -9.75 20.04 33.91
C VAL A 96 -8.26 19.93 34.37
N PRO A 97 -7.26 19.84 33.46
CA PRO A 97 -7.05 20.77 32.35
C PRO A 97 -6.68 20.17 30.99
N THR A 98 -7.20 20.84 29.96
CA THR A 98 -6.69 20.92 28.61
C THR A 98 -5.21 21.33 28.62
N VAL A 99 -4.35 20.48 28.08
CA VAL A 99 -3.09 20.90 27.46
C VAL A 99 -3.17 20.48 26.00
N MET A 100 -3.07 21.49 25.14
CA MET A 100 -2.85 21.33 23.71
C MET A 100 -1.47 20.71 23.56
N GLU A 101 -1.42 19.44 23.16
CA GLU A 101 -0.22 18.87 22.55
C GLU A 101 -0.45 18.89 21.05
N GLU A 102 0.36 19.71 20.37
CA GLU A 102 0.59 19.60 18.93
C GLU A 102 1.11 18.17 18.68
N GLY A 103 0.19 17.30 18.29
CA GLY A 103 0.49 15.93 17.94
C GLY A 103 1.26 15.92 16.64
N ASP A 104 2.58 15.91 16.76
CA ASP A 104 3.50 15.33 15.79
C ASP A 104 2.84 14.08 15.22
N ALA A 105 2.58 14.08 13.90
CA ALA A 105 1.95 12.97 13.20
C ALA A 105 2.88 11.75 13.26
N LYS A 106 2.84 11.05 14.39
CA LYS A 106 3.43 9.73 14.55
C LYS A 106 2.79 8.85 13.48
N PRO A 107 3.56 8.18 12.62
CA PRO A 107 2.97 7.22 11.70
C PRO A 107 2.20 6.21 12.56
N ALA A 108 0.88 6.15 12.37
CA ALA A 108 0.00 5.21 13.03
C ALA A 108 0.57 3.79 12.88
N ASP A 109 0.29 2.93 13.87
CA ASP A 109 0.51 1.48 13.73
C ASP A 109 0.11 1.08 12.31
N SER A 110 1.07 0.53 11.56
CA SER A 110 0.92 0.34 10.12
C SER A 110 -0.19 -0.68 9.87
N ASP A 111 -1.41 -0.21 9.63
CA ASP A 111 -2.51 -1.04 9.17
C ASP A 111 -2.05 -1.92 7.99
N VAL A 112 -2.49 -3.18 7.98
CA VAL A 112 -2.14 -4.12 6.92
C VAL A 112 -2.68 -3.60 5.60
N CYS A 113 -1.78 -3.42 4.63
CA CYS A 113 -2.12 -2.85 3.33
C CYS A 113 -3.22 -3.66 2.62
N VAL A 114 -4.31 -2.98 2.25
CA VAL A 114 -5.44 -3.62 1.57
C VAL A 114 -5.08 -4.25 0.22
N ALA A 115 -4.00 -3.80 -0.42
CA ALA A 115 -3.61 -4.24 -1.76
C ALA A 115 -2.54 -5.35 -1.76
N CYS A 116 -1.63 -5.38 -0.78
CA CYS A 116 -0.55 -6.37 -0.73
C CYS A 116 -0.55 -7.25 0.51
N LEU A 117 -1.47 -7.03 1.45
CA LEU A 117 -1.63 -7.83 2.67
C LEU A 117 -0.30 -7.95 3.45
N GLY A 118 0.40 -6.83 3.65
CA GLY A 118 1.67 -6.80 4.37
C GLY A 118 2.93 -7.12 3.55
N VAL A 119 2.79 -7.74 2.36
CA VAL A 119 3.96 -8.24 1.60
C VAL A 119 4.96 -7.15 1.26
N LEU A 120 4.53 -5.92 0.95
CA LEU A 120 5.41 -4.80 0.61
C LEU A 120 5.64 -3.81 1.79
N GLN A 121 5.24 -4.18 3.00
CA GLN A 121 5.50 -3.43 4.23
C GLN A 121 6.71 -4.05 4.95
N GLU A 122 6.52 -4.57 6.17
CA GLU A 122 7.56 -5.19 7.01
C GLU A 122 8.19 -6.45 6.41
N LEU A 123 7.46 -7.17 5.55
CA LEU A 123 7.99 -8.37 4.89
C LEU A 123 8.90 -8.04 3.70
N CYS A 124 9.12 -6.76 3.42
CA CYS A 124 9.91 -6.28 2.28
C CYS A 124 10.93 -5.24 2.72
N ASP A 125 11.65 -5.53 3.80
CA ASP A 125 12.69 -4.65 4.34
C ASP A 125 14.00 -5.39 4.60
N LYS A 126 14.96 -4.66 5.17
CA LYS A 126 16.25 -5.23 5.52
C LYS A 126 16.15 -6.26 6.65
N ALA A 127 15.29 -6.04 7.65
CA ALA A 127 15.14 -6.95 8.78
C ALA A 127 14.62 -8.32 8.32
N TYR A 128 13.66 -8.34 7.40
CA TYR A 128 13.17 -9.56 6.80
C TYR A 128 14.18 -10.22 5.86
N ALA A 129 14.98 -9.44 5.12
CA ALA A 129 16.07 -9.98 4.31
C ALA A 129 17.11 -10.73 5.14
N ILE A 130 17.45 -10.20 6.32
CA ILE A 130 18.34 -10.86 7.29
C ILE A 130 17.73 -12.21 7.71
N LYS A 131 16.44 -12.25 8.08
CA LYS A 131 15.75 -13.49 8.45
C LYS A 131 15.81 -14.55 7.34
N ILE A 132 15.56 -14.15 6.08
CA ILE A 132 15.69 -15.06 4.93
C ILE A 132 17.12 -15.61 4.84
N SER A 133 18.12 -14.73 4.93
CA SER A 133 19.52 -15.11 4.82
C SER A 133 20.02 -15.99 5.97
N GLU A 134 19.51 -15.80 7.18
CA GLU A 134 19.82 -16.65 8.34
C GLU A 134 19.34 -18.09 8.11
N VAL A 135 18.13 -18.27 7.58
CA VAL A 135 17.60 -19.60 7.22
C VAL A 135 18.49 -20.26 6.16
N VAL A 136 18.87 -19.53 5.11
CA VAL A 136 19.75 -20.08 4.05
C VAL A 136 21.13 -20.46 4.60
N LYS A 137 21.72 -19.62 5.47
CA LYS A 137 23.04 -19.87 6.08
C LYS A 137 23.02 -21.08 7.01
N ALA A 138 21.94 -21.28 7.76
CA ALA A 138 21.80 -22.42 8.68
C ALA A 138 21.89 -23.78 7.96
N GLU A 139 21.50 -23.84 6.69
CA GLU A 139 21.53 -25.05 5.88
C GLU A 139 22.91 -25.37 5.30
N ASN A 140 23.88 -24.45 5.36
CA ASN A 140 25.26 -24.63 4.91
C ASN A 140 25.42 -25.10 3.45
N TYR A 141 24.54 -24.68 2.55
CA TYR A 141 24.68 -24.94 1.11
C TYR A 141 25.88 -24.19 0.52
N GLN A 142 26.50 -24.77 -0.50
CA GLN A 142 27.52 -24.11 -1.33
C GLN A 142 26.88 -23.69 -2.66
N PHE A 143 26.96 -22.40 -2.96
CA PHE A 143 26.44 -21.82 -4.19
C PHE A 143 27.21 -20.54 -4.53
N ASP A 144 27.35 -20.26 -5.83
CA ASP A 144 28.05 -19.08 -6.35
C ASP A 144 27.09 -18.06 -6.98
N THR A 145 25.83 -18.45 -7.17
CA THR A 145 24.77 -17.66 -7.78
C THR A 145 23.45 -17.98 -7.10
N MET A 146 22.51 -17.04 -7.12
CA MET A 146 21.18 -17.26 -6.56
C MET A 146 20.05 -16.73 -7.44
N VAL A 147 18.87 -17.33 -7.30
CA VAL A 147 17.61 -16.85 -7.84
C VAL A 147 16.61 -16.66 -6.69
N LEU A 148 16.03 -15.48 -6.58
CA LEU A 148 14.91 -15.23 -5.65
C LEU A 148 13.58 -15.60 -6.33
N SER A 149 12.94 -16.62 -5.76
CA SER A 149 11.63 -17.11 -6.16
C SER A 149 10.59 -16.72 -5.12
N VAL A 150 9.41 -16.32 -5.59
CA VAL A 150 8.35 -15.74 -4.74
C VAL A 150 7.01 -16.35 -5.13
N SER A 151 6.33 -16.90 -4.13
CA SER A 151 4.98 -17.46 -4.22
C SER A 151 4.04 -16.63 -3.36
N LEU A 152 2.96 -16.12 -3.97
CA LEU A 152 2.00 -15.23 -3.33
C LEU A 152 0.63 -15.90 -3.20
N PRO A 153 -0.20 -15.50 -2.22
CA PRO A 153 -1.58 -15.98 -2.08
C PRO A 153 -2.38 -15.67 -3.36
N ALA A 154 -3.22 -16.61 -3.79
CA ALA A 154 -3.97 -16.47 -5.04
C ALA A 154 -4.96 -15.30 -5.01
N GLN A 155 -5.50 -14.99 -3.82
CA GLN A 155 -6.40 -13.86 -3.58
C GLN A 155 -5.76 -12.49 -3.81
N LEU A 156 -4.43 -12.38 -3.80
CA LEU A 156 -3.80 -11.11 -4.20
C LEU A 156 -4.10 -10.77 -5.67
N SER A 157 -4.32 -11.76 -6.53
CA SER A 157 -4.69 -11.50 -7.92
C SER A 157 -6.07 -10.84 -8.06
N VAL A 158 -6.96 -10.98 -7.07
CA VAL A 158 -8.26 -10.26 -7.04
C VAL A 158 -8.06 -8.77 -6.70
N ARG A 159 -6.91 -8.42 -6.10
CA ARG A 159 -6.56 -7.07 -5.63
C ARG A 159 -5.57 -6.37 -6.58
N GLU A 160 -5.15 -7.05 -7.64
CA GLU A 160 -4.21 -6.57 -8.64
C GLU A 160 -4.93 -6.46 -9.98
N ASP A 161 -4.81 -5.31 -10.65
CA ASP A 161 -5.24 -5.16 -12.04
C ASP A 161 -4.26 -4.27 -12.80
N ASP A 162 -3.76 -4.75 -13.95
CA ASP A 162 -2.88 -4.08 -14.93
C ASP A 162 -1.81 -3.08 -14.41
N VAL A 163 -1.21 -3.37 -13.25
CA VAL A 163 -0.13 -2.59 -12.63
C VAL A 163 1.09 -3.46 -12.32
N ILE A 164 2.19 -2.81 -11.88
CA ILE A 164 3.38 -3.51 -11.38
C ILE A 164 2.94 -4.53 -10.31
N GLN A 165 3.25 -5.81 -10.53
CA GLN A 165 2.78 -6.89 -9.64
C GLN A 165 3.49 -6.83 -8.27
N VAL A 166 2.81 -7.25 -7.19
CA VAL A 166 3.43 -7.38 -5.85
C VAL A 166 4.71 -8.21 -5.96
N LYS A 167 4.66 -9.31 -6.73
CA LYS A 167 5.79 -10.22 -6.93
C LYS A 167 7.00 -9.50 -7.52
N GLU A 168 6.78 -8.63 -8.48
CA GLU A 168 7.85 -7.91 -9.16
C GLU A 168 8.45 -6.83 -8.25
N ALA A 169 7.61 -6.00 -7.64
CA ALA A 169 8.04 -4.98 -6.69
C ALA A 169 8.81 -5.58 -5.50
N PHE A 170 8.34 -6.71 -4.97
CA PHE A 170 9.03 -7.45 -3.91
C PHE A 170 10.44 -7.86 -4.36
N LYS A 171 10.58 -8.43 -5.56
CA LYS A 171 11.89 -8.82 -6.09
C LYS A 171 12.81 -7.62 -6.29
N TRP A 172 12.31 -6.49 -6.80
CA TRP A 172 13.10 -5.27 -7.00
C TRP A 172 13.72 -4.74 -5.69
N THR A 173 13.00 -4.88 -4.58
CA THR A 173 13.46 -4.49 -3.24
C THR A 173 14.35 -5.56 -2.62
N MET A 174 13.88 -6.81 -2.57
CA MET A 174 14.47 -7.87 -1.73
C MET A 174 15.67 -8.57 -2.34
N GLN A 175 15.73 -8.73 -3.67
CA GLN A 175 16.80 -9.55 -4.28
C GLN A 175 18.20 -9.01 -3.97
N GLY A 176 18.36 -7.68 -3.95
CA GLY A 176 19.63 -7.03 -3.65
C GLY A 176 19.98 -7.09 -2.16
N LEU A 177 18.96 -7.01 -1.29
CA LEU A 177 19.14 -7.12 0.15
C LEU A 177 19.58 -8.54 0.53
N VAL A 178 18.87 -9.56 0.06
CA VAL A 178 19.21 -10.97 0.32
C VAL A 178 20.57 -11.33 -0.26
N SER A 179 20.88 -10.89 -1.49
CA SER A 179 22.21 -11.06 -2.09
C SER A 179 23.31 -10.48 -1.21
N LYS A 180 23.13 -9.24 -0.73
CA LYS A 180 24.10 -8.58 0.16
C LYS A 180 24.30 -9.35 1.46
N GLU A 181 23.21 -9.77 2.10
CA GLU A 181 23.27 -10.52 3.37
C GLU A 181 23.87 -11.92 3.20
N LEU A 182 23.79 -12.52 2.00
CA LEU A 182 24.47 -13.78 1.64
C LEU A 182 25.92 -13.58 1.16
N GLY A 183 26.54 -12.42 1.40
CA GLY A 183 27.94 -12.16 1.05
C GLY A 183 28.13 -11.59 -0.36
N GLY A 184 27.09 -11.00 -0.95
CA GLY A 184 27.15 -10.38 -2.28
C GLY A 184 27.03 -11.38 -3.43
N VAL A 185 26.39 -12.53 -3.20
CA VAL A 185 26.19 -13.56 -4.22
C VAL A 185 25.43 -12.97 -5.43
N PRO A 186 25.95 -13.11 -6.67
CA PRO A 186 25.27 -12.65 -7.87
C PRO A 186 23.84 -13.18 -8.00
N VAL A 187 22.90 -12.28 -8.31
CA VAL A 187 21.51 -12.63 -8.62
C VAL A 187 21.36 -12.90 -10.11
N VAL A 188 20.90 -14.09 -10.46
CA VAL A 188 20.64 -14.49 -11.84
C VAL A 188 19.17 -14.27 -12.16
N THR A 189 18.89 -13.49 -13.20
CA THR A 189 17.51 -13.17 -13.63
C THR A 189 17.06 -13.96 -14.87
N LYS A 190 18.01 -14.58 -15.59
CA LYS A 190 17.74 -15.37 -16.80
C LYS A 190 18.27 -16.79 -16.61
N ILE A 191 17.38 -17.76 -16.80
CA ILE A 191 17.69 -19.19 -16.74
C ILE A 191 18.59 -19.53 -17.92
N SER A 192 19.88 -19.68 -17.67
CA SER A 192 20.83 -20.29 -18.60
C SER A 192 20.91 -21.78 -18.26
N ARG A 193 20.95 -22.65 -19.28
CA ARG A 193 21.08 -24.11 -19.10
C ARG A 193 22.43 -24.54 -18.51
N GLN A 194 23.36 -23.59 -18.29
CA GLN A 194 24.75 -23.85 -17.91
C GLN A 194 25.11 -23.42 -16.49
N THR A 195 24.19 -22.83 -15.72
CA THR A 195 24.43 -22.49 -14.31
C THR A 195 23.58 -23.36 -13.40
N GLU A 196 24.22 -24.07 -12.48
CA GLU A 196 23.54 -24.65 -11.31
C GLU A 196 22.97 -23.49 -10.50
N GLN A 197 21.65 -23.38 -10.46
CA GLN A 197 20.96 -22.25 -9.85
C GLN A 197 20.52 -22.64 -8.45
N PHE A 198 21.06 -21.95 -7.45
CA PHE A 198 20.54 -22.04 -6.10
C PHE A 198 19.28 -21.18 -5.98
N GLU A 199 18.15 -21.81 -5.68
CA GLU A 199 16.87 -21.11 -5.53
C GLU A 199 16.59 -20.79 -4.06
N VAL A 200 16.43 -19.50 -3.77
CA VAL A 200 15.88 -19.04 -2.49
C VAL A 200 14.40 -18.76 -2.70
N GLY A 201 13.56 -19.67 -2.20
CA GLY A 201 12.10 -19.58 -2.30
C GLY A 201 11.47 -18.91 -1.09
N VAL A 202 10.64 -17.89 -1.31
CA VAL A 202 9.82 -17.25 -0.28
C VAL A 202 8.33 -17.46 -0.62
N GLY A 203 7.61 -18.11 0.29
CA GLY A 203 6.18 -18.37 0.15
C GLY A 203 5.36 -17.56 1.15
N PHE A 204 4.32 -16.89 0.64
CA PHE A 204 3.38 -16.12 1.45
C PHE A 204 2.01 -16.79 1.46
N THR A 205 1.36 -16.77 2.63
CA THR A 205 -0.01 -17.22 2.86
C THR A 205 -0.74 -16.16 3.66
N HIS A 206 -2.04 -15.96 3.41
CA HIS A 206 -2.87 -15.05 4.18
C HIS A 206 -4.22 -15.70 4.51
N PRO A 207 -4.29 -16.48 5.61
CA PRO A 207 -5.46 -17.31 5.92
C PRO A 207 -6.77 -16.53 6.04
N GLU A 208 -6.72 -15.30 6.55
CA GLU A 208 -7.90 -14.46 6.78
C GLU A 208 -8.64 -14.09 5.48
N THR A 209 -7.96 -14.13 4.33
CA THR A 209 -8.51 -13.78 3.02
C THR A 209 -8.49 -14.95 2.04
N ASP A 210 -8.27 -16.18 2.53
CA ASP A 210 -8.25 -17.37 1.67
C ASP A 210 -9.62 -17.62 1.02
N SER A 211 -10.69 -17.11 1.66
CA SER A 211 -12.04 -17.16 1.11
C SER A 211 -12.32 -16.15 -0.01
N ASP A 212 -11.48 -15.13 -0.21
CA ASP A 212 -11.74 -14.04 -1.16
C ASP A 212 -11.91 -14.54 -2.60
N CYS A 213 -11.34 -15.69 -2.97
CA CYS A 213 -11.50 -16.24 -4.31
C CYS A 213 -12.84 -16.98 -4.53
N HIS A 214 -13.62 -17.24 -3.47
CA HIS A 214 -14.79 -18.11 -3.56
C HIS A 214 -15.93 -17.49 -4.38
N PHE A 215 -16.10 -16.17 -4.35
CA PHE A 215 -17.12 -15.52 -5.19
C PHE A 215 -16.85 -15.75 -6.68
N LEU A 216 -15.58 -15.84 -7.10
CA LEU A 216 -15.21 -16.13 -8.48
C LEU A 216 -15.64 -17.53 -8.93
N ALA A 217 -15.76 -18.50 -8.01
CA ALA A 217 -16.32 -19.81 -8.36
C ALA A 217 -17.82 -19.73 -8.65
N GLY A 218 -18.54 -18.78 -8.06
CA GLY A 218 -19.95 -18.50 -8.37
C GLY A 218 -20.12 -17.84 -9.75
N ILE A 219 -19.17 -17.00 -10.17
CA ILE A 219 -19.25 -16.24 -11.43
C ILE A 219 -18.60 -16.99 -12.62
N CYS A 220 -17.45 -17.64 -12.41
CA CYS A 220 -16.75 -18.49 -13.39
C CYS A 220 -16.48 -19.90 -12.84
N SER A 221 -17.51 -20.70 -12.63
CA SER A 221 -17.35 -22.09 -12.15
C SER A 221 -16.47 -22.96 -13.09
N ASP A 222 -16.49 -22.69 -14.39
CA ASP A 222 -15.64 -23.36 -15.38
C ASP A 222 -14.14 -23.20 -15.13
N CYS A 223 -13.74 -22.10 -14.48
CA CYS A 223 -12.36 -21.80 -14.15
C CYS A 223 -11.83 -22.64 -12.97
N PHE A 224 -12.73 -23.14 -12.11
CA PHE A 224 -12.39 -23.77 -10.83
C PHE A 224 -12.87 -25.23 -10.74
N ARG A 225 -12.68 -26.01 -11.80
CA ARG A 225 -13.09 -27.42 -11.82
C ARG A 225 -12.23 -28.28 -10.87
N PRO A 226 -12.83 -29.02 -9.93
CA PRO A 226 -12.10 -29.97 -9.09
C PRO A 226 -11.39 -31.01 -9.94
N THR A 227 -10.13 -31.30 -9.63
CA THR A 227 -9.40 -32.44 -10.18
C THR A 227 -9.23 -33.49 -9.09
N LYS A 228 -9.22 -34.79 -9.45
CA LYS A 228 -9.27 -35.92 -8.51
C LYS A 228 -8.21 -35.89 -7.39
N ASN A 229 -7.15 -35.07 -7.52
CA ASN A 229 -6.01 -35.01 -6.61
C ASN A 229 -5.72 -33.61 -6.03
N LYS A 230 -6.59 -32.60 -6.18
CA LYS A 230 -6.33 -31.25 -5.63
C LYS A 230 -7.37 -30.83 -4.62
N GLN A 231 -6.93 -30.61 -3.37
CA GLN A 231 -7.77 -30.07 -2.30
C GLN A 231 -8.08 -28.58 -2.50
N ASN A 232 -7.13 -27.80 -3.05
CA ASN A 232 -7.34 -26.38 -3.37
C ASN A 232 -7.44 -26.17 -4.89
N ILE A 233 -8.60 -25.66 -5.34
CA ILE A 233 -8.90 -25.33 -6.74
C ILE A 233 -8.53 -23.88 -7.09
N PHE A 234 -8.33 -23.01 -6.10
CA PHE A 234 -8.03 -21.58 -6.24
C PHE A 234 -6.54 -21.33 -6.42
N THR A 235 -5.95 -21.91 -7.47
CA THR A 235 -4.58 -21.58 -7.85
C THR A 235 -4.53 -20.16 -8.42
N ARG A 236 -3.42 -19.44 -8.26
CA ARG A 236 -3.24 -18.08 -8.84
C ARG A 236 -3.58 -18.04 -10.33
N MET A 237 -3.15 -19.05 -11.08
CA MET A 237 -3.46 -19.18 -12.51
C MET A 237 -4.96 -19.34 -12.79
N ALA A 238 -5.69 -20.09 -11.97
CA ALA A 238 -7.13 -20.25 -12.11
C ALA A 238 -7.88 -18.95 -11.78
N VAL A 239 -7.43 -18.23 -10.74
CA VAL A 239 -7.97 -16.93 -10.36
C VAL A 239 -7.75 -15.89 -11.46
N VAL A 240 -6.53 -15.76 -11.98
CA VAL A 240 -6.23 -14.83 -13.10
C VAL A 240 -7.08 -15.16 -14.33
N LYS A 241 -7.19 -16.44 -14.71
CA LYS A 241 -8.06 -16.86 -15.82
C LYS A 241 -9.55 -16.56 -15.59
N ALA A 242 -10.00 -16.55 -14.33
CA ALA A 242 -11.36 -16.16 -14.00
C ALA A 242 -11.54 -14.65 -14.15
N LEU A 243 -10.60 -13.86 -13.63
CA LEU A 243 -10.62 -12.40 -13.75
C LEU A 243 -10.62 -11.94 -15.22
N GLU A 244 -9.84 -12.59 -16.09
CA GLU A 244 -9.83 -12.32 -17.54
C GLU A 244 -11.17 -12.59 -18.23
N LYS A 245 -12.06 -13.39 -17.62
CA LYS A 245 -13.36 -13.79 -18.21
C LYS A 245 -14.54 -13.07 -17.56
N VAL A 246 -14.40 -12.61 -16.33
CA VAL A 246 -15.47 -11.93 -15.60
C VAL A 246 -15.53 -10.49 -16.07
N SER A 247 -16.72 -10.02 -16.44
CA SER A 247 -16.94 -8.60 -16.75
C SER A 247 -16.92 -7.74 -15.48
N ASP A 248 -16.44 -6.50 -15.57
CA ASP A 248 -16.39 -5.54 -14.45
C ASP A 248 -17.73 -5.42 -13.71
N GLU A 249 -18.86 -5.36 -14.43
CA GLU A 249 -20.20 -5.28 -13.83
C GLU A 249 -20.56 -6.47 -12.92
N LYS A 250 -19.97 -7.64 -13.18
CA LYS A 250 -20.17 -8.84 -12.36
C LYS A 250 -19.16 -8.92 -11.23
N PHE A 251 -17.96 -8.38 -11.44
CA PHE A 251 -16.90 -8.34 -10.44
C PHE A 251 -17.21 -7.34 -9.31
N LEU A 252 -17.80 -6.19 -9.66
CA LEU A 252 -18.07 -5.08 -8.74
C LEU A 252 -19.41 -5.21 -7.97
N LYS A 253 -20.16 -6.31 -8.15
CA LYS A 253 -21.44 -6.58 -7.46
C LYS A 253 -21.26 -7.52 -6.29
#